data_AF-A0A8T3TLS7-F1
#
_entry.id   AF-A0A8T3TLS7-F1
#
_cell.length_a   1.000
_cell.length_b   1.000
_cell.length_c   1.000
_cell.angle_alpha   90.00
_cell.angle_beta   90.00
_cell.angle_gamma   90.00
#
_symmetry.space_group_name_H-M   'P 1'
#
loop_
_entity.id
_entity.type
_entity.pdbx_description
1 polymer ?
#
loop_
_entity_poly.entity_id
_entity_poly.type
_entity_poly.pdbx_seq_one_letter_code
_entity_poly.pdbx_strand_id
1 'polypeptide(L)' 'MATANAIGTSGRSTGMDLRLRRVALGVSQSDLARRLGVSRQRIGNLEGMLRPGRTAVDRYLAALVELAGQ' A
#
# COMPACT_ATOMS: atom_id res chain seq x y z
N MET A 1 26.83 -8.43 7.59
CA MET A 1 25.70 -8.80 6.71
C MET A 1 24.71 -7.66 6.72
N ALA A 2 24.62 -6.92 5.62
CA ALA A 2 23.77 -5.74 5.50
C ALA A 2 22.44 -6.12 4.84
N THR A 3 21.32 -5.84 5.52
CA THR A 3 20.02 -5.65 4.87
C THR A 3 19.47 -4.31 5.33
N ALA A 4 20.09 -3.25 4.79
CA ALA A 4 19.47 -1.95 4.71
C ALA A 4 18.28 -2.07 3.77
N ASN A 5 17.05 -2.02 4.29
CA ASN A 5 15.89 -1.73 3.45
C ASN A 5 15.26 -0.44 3.94
N ALA A 6 15.69 0.63 3.29
CA ALA A 6 15.16 1.96 3.47
C ALA A 6 13.64 1.89 3.33
N ILE A 7 12.92 1.97 4.46
CA ILE A 7 11.52 2.39 4.45
C ILE A 7 11.56 3.88 4.09
N GLY A 8 11.80 4.15 2.81
CA GLY A 8 11.95 5.48 2.26
C GLY A 8 10.64 6.24 2.42
N THR A 9 10.56 7.04 3.47
CA THR A 9 9.47 7.99 3.76
C THR A 9 9.66 9.32 3.03
N SER A 10 10.55 9.39 2.03
CA SER A 10 10.98 10.67 1.41
C SER A 10 10.74 10.77 -0.10
N GLY A 11 9.89 9.92 -0.68
CA GLY A 11 9.47 10.03 -2.09
C GLY A 11 7.97 9.81 -2.22
N ARG A 12 7.26 10.66 -2.98
CA ARG A 12 5.83 10.44 -3.30
C ARG A 12 5.69 9.07 -3.96
N SER A 13 5.21 8.07 -3.21
CA SER A 13 4.97 6.74 -3.76
C SER A 13 3.87 6.84 -4.81
N THR A 14 4.13 6.29 -5.99
CA THR A 14 3.11 6.11 -7.02
C THR A 14 2.14 5.01 -6.59
N GLY A 15 0.97 4.92 -7.22
CA GLY A 15 0.07 3.79 -7.03
C GLY A 15 0.72 2.45 -7.40
N MET A 16 1.63 2.45 -8.38
CA MET A 16 2.37 1.24 -8.77
C MET A 16 3.28 0.77 -7.64
N ASP A 17 3.95 1.68 -6.93
CA ASP A 17 4.78 1.33 -5.77
C ASP A 17 3.93 0.69 -4.65
N LEU A 18 2.72 1.21 -4.42
CA LEU A 18 1.78 0.65 -3.45
C LEU A 18 1.34 -0.77 -3.84
N ARG A 19 1.07 -0.99 -5.13
CA ARG A 19 0.71 -2.31 -5.65
C ARG A 19 1.85 -3.30 -5.49
N LEU A 20 3.08 -2.92 -5.85
CA LEU A 20 4.25 -3.77 -5.75
C LEU A 20 4.48 -4.20 -4.30
N ARG A 21 4.42 -3.27 -3.34
CA ARG A 21 4.53 -3.59 -1.91
C ARG A 21 3.43 -4.55 -1.45
N ARG A 22 2.19 -4.32 -1.84
CA ARG A 22 1.08 -5.20 -1.47
C ARG A 22 1.24 -6.61 -2.00
N VAL A 23 1.60 -6.76 -3.27
CA VAL A 23 1.82 -8.08 -3.89
C VAL A 23 3.02 -8.78 -3.26
N ALA A 24 4.10 -8.07 -2.96
CA ALA A 24 5.28 -8.63 -2.29
C ALA A 24 4.95 -9.18 -0.90
N LEU A 25 3.93 -8.63 -0.23
CA LEU A 25 3.45 -9.08 1.08
C LEU A 25 2.31 -10.10 0.99
N GLY A 26 1.93 -10.56 -0.21
CA GLY A 26 0.86 -11.55 -0.39
C GLY A 26 -0.54 -11.04 -0.05
N VAL A 27 -0.72 -9.74 0.17
CA VAL A 27 -2.00 -9.15 0.58
C VAL A 27 -2.91 -8.94 -0.64
N SER A 28 -4.16 -9.40 -0.58
CA SER A 28 -5.12 -9.17 -1.67
C SER A 28 -5.68 -7.74 -1.61
N GLN A 29 -6.14 -7.21 -2.76
CA GLN A 29 -6.86 -5.93 -2.76
C GLN A 29 -8.15 -6.00 -1.94
N SER A 30 -8.81 -7.17 -1.89
CA SER A 30 -10.04 -7.38 -1.14
C SER A 30 -9.81 -7.33 0.36
N ASP A 31 -8.72 -7.91 0.85
CA ASP A 31 -8.36 -7.86 2.27
C ASP A 31 -8.00 -6.45 2.70
N LEU A 32 -7.22 -5.75 1.88
CA LEU A 32 -6.88 -4.36 2.15
C LEU A 32 -8.12 -3.44 2.12
N ALA A 33 -9.01 -3.65 1.16
CA ALA A 33 -10.28 -2.93 1.06
C ALA A 33 -11.16 -3.17 2.31
N ARG A 34 -11.31 -4.43 2.73
CA ARG A 34 -12.03 -4.83 3.94
C ARG A 34 -11.43 -4.19 5.19
N ARG A 35 -10.10 -4.20 5.33
CA ARG A 35 -9.39 -3.60 6.46
C ARG A 35 -9.61 -2.09 6.55
N LEU A 36 -9.66 -1.41 5.40
CA LEU A 36 -9.83 0.04 5.29
C LEU A 36 -11.31 0.49 5.25
N GLY A 37 -12.27 -0.44 5.17
CA GLY A 37 -13.69 -0.10 5.04
C GLY A 37 -14.03 0.60 3.71
N VAL A 38 -13.32 0.27 2.63
CA VAL A 38 -13.55 0.85 1.29
C VAL A 38 -13.84 -0.25 0.26
N SER A 39 -14.27 0.13 -0.94
CA SER A 39 -14.47 -0.84 -2.02
C SER A 39 -13.14 -1.33 -2.60
N ARG A 40 -13.11 -2.56 -3.12
CA ARG A 40 -11.96 -3.08 -3.89
C ARG A 40 -11.59 -2.17 -5.07
N GLN A 41 -12.59 -1.61 -5.75
CA GLN A 41 -12.37 -0.67 -6.85
C GLN A 41 -11.63 0.59 -6.38
N ARG A 42 -11.88 1.08 -5.15
CA ARG A 42 -11.14 2.22 -4.59
C ARG A 42 -9.65 1.90 -4.44
N ILE A 43 -9.31 0.69 -4.03
CA ILE A 43 -7.91 0.21 -3.95
C ILE A 43 -7.29 0.14 -5.34
N GLY A 44 -7.98 -0.46 -6.31
CA GLY A 44 -7.51 -0.51 -7.71
C GLY A 44 -7.27 0.86 -8.31
N ASN A 45 -8.18 1.81 -8.08
CA ASN A 45 -8.02 3.19 -8.54
C ASN A 45 -6.79 3.87 -7.90
N LEU A 46 -6.57 3.65 -6.60
CA LEU A 46 -5.41 4.20 -5.89
C LEU A 46 -4.09 3.61 -6.44
N GLU A 47 -4.05 2.31 -6.69
CA GLU A 47 -2.90 1.61 -7.29
C GLU A 47 -2.63 2.04 -8.75
N GLY A 48 -3.65 2.50 -9.46
CA GLY A 48 -3.52 3.04 -10.82
C GLY A 48 -3.09 4.51 -10.88
N MET A 49 -3.12 5.24 -9.76
CA MET A 49 -2.78 6.67 -9.75
C MET A 49 -1.28 6.90 -9.90
N LEU A 50 -0.90 7.81 -10.80
CA LEU A 50 0.49 8.27 -10.91
C LEU A 50 0.93 9.01 -9.64
N ARG A 51 0.02 9.76 -9.01
CA ARG A 51 0.27 10.54 -7.79
C ARG A 51 -0.90 10.45 -6.81
N PRO A 52 -1.02 9.36 -6.03
CA PRO A 52 -2.02 9.26 -4.99
C PRO A 52 -1.80 10.34 -3.91
N GLY A 53 -2.89 10.80 -3.30
CA GLY A 53 -2.84 11.79 -2.22
C GLY A 53 -2.15 11.23 -0.97
N ARG A 54 -1.38 12.06 -0.28
CA ARG A 54 -0.55 11.65 0.88
C ARG A 54 -1.34 10.88 1.95
N THR A 55 -2.49 11.40 2.37
CA THR A 55 -3.34 10.72 3.38
C THR A 55 -3.81 9.34 2.93
N ALA A 56 -4.06 9.14 1.63
CA ALA A 56 -4.46 7.84 1.10
C ALA A 56 -3.28 6.86 1.08
N VAL A 57 -2.08 7.34 0.73
CA VAL A 57 -0.83 6.58 0.82
C VAL A 57 -0.56 6.15 2.26
N ASP A 58 -0.64 7.07 3.21
CA ASP A 58 -0.35 6.79 4.62
C ASP A 58 -1.31 5.72 5.19
N ARG A 59 -2.61 5.87 4.93
CA ARG A 59 -3.62 4.88 5.35
C ARG A 59 -3.41 3.52 4.70
N TYR A 60 -3.09 3.50 3.40
CA TYR A 60 -2.82 2.28 2.67
C TYR A 60 -1.62 1.54 3.28
N LEU A 61 -0.50 2.22 3.50
CA LEU A 61 0.71 1.62 4.04
C LEU A 61 0.52 1.14 5.48
N ALA A 62 -0.19 1.90 6.32
CA ALA A 62 -0.52 1.47 7.68
C ALA A 62 -1.32 0.17 7.69
N ALA A 63 -2.41 0.10 6.92
CA ALA A 63 -3.24 -1.11 6.83
C ALA A 63 -2.47 -2.30 6.20
N LEU A 64 -1.53 -2.02 5.30
CA LEU A 64 -0.69 -3.04 4.69
C LEU A 64 0.26 -3.70 5.69
N VAL A 65 0.90 -2.90 6.56
CA VAL A 65 1.80 -3.39 7.61
C VAL A 65 1.04 -4.25 8.62
N GLU A 66 -0.16 -3.82 9.01
CA GLU A 66 -1.00 -4.59 9.94
C GLU A 66 -1.41 -5.95 9.37
N LEU A 67 -1.77 -6.03 8.08
CA LEU A 67 -2.16 -7.28 7.42
C LEU A 67 -0.98 -8.23 7.18
N ALA A 68 0.24 -7.70 7.03
CA ALA A 68 1.44 -8.50 6.82
C ALA A 68 2.09 -9.01 8.12
N GLY A 69 1.72 -8.42 9.27
CA GLY A 69 2.19 -8.84 10.59
C GLY A 69 1.28 -9.85 11.31
N GLN A 70 0.18 -10.25 10.67
CA GLN A 70 -0.73 -11.31 11.13
C GLN A 70 -0.35 -12.66 10.51
#